data_AF-A0A939MFX1-F1
#
_entry.id   AF-A0A939MFX1-F1
#
_cell.length_a   1.000
_cell.length_b   1.000
_cell.length_c   1.000
_cell.angle_alpha   90.00
_cell.angle_beta   90.00
_cell.angle_gamma   90.00
#
_symmetry.space_group_name_H-M   'P 1'
#
loop_
_entity.id
_entity.type
_entity.pdbx_description
1 polymer ?
#
loop_
_entity_poly.entity_id
_entity_poly.type
_entity_poly.pdbx_seq_one_letter_code
_entity_poly.pdbx_strand_id
1 'polypeptide(L)'
;MKHAEERPYADPEAAARKLVELAATVEGVQDGRIYIERINASFMFNLKGSGSEFGAGLKHAIERGWLWKHESGTYVKLIPPGEDLLTNSTA
;
A
#
# COMPACT_ATOMS: atom_id res chain seq x y z
N MET A 1 -2.87 -19.96 26.96
CA MET A 1 -1.98 -19.10 26.15
C MET A 1 -2.88 -18.32 25.21
N LYS A 2 -2.84 -16.99 25.21
CA LYS A 2 -3.59 -16.19 24.23
C LYS A 2 -2.86 -16.33 22.90
N HIS A 3 -3.50 -16.90 21.89
CA HIS A 3 -3.02 -16.84 20.51
C HIS A 3 -2.86 -15.35 20.18
N ALA A 4 -1.62 -14.90 19.92
CA ALA A 4 -1.43 -13.59 19.32
C ALA A 4 -2.15 -13.64 17.97
N GLU A 5 -3.07 -12.70 17.73
CA GLU A 5 -3.65 -12.53 16.40
C GLU A 5 -2.49 -12.34 15.42
N GLU A 6 -2.51 -13.10 14.32
CA GLU A 6 -1.52 -12.92 13.27
C GLU A 6 -1.54 -11.46 12.84
N ARG A 7 -0.36 -10.82 12.85
CA ARG A 7 -0.18 -9.45 12.37
C ARG A 7 0.43 -9.53 10.97
N PRO A 8 -0.37 -9.77 9.91
CA PRO A 8 0.13 -10.04 8.57
C PRO A 8 0.98 -8.88 8.03
N TYR A 9 0.75 -7.66 8.52
CA TYR A 9 1.44 -6.46 8.06
C TYR A 9 2.67 -6.09 8.90
N ALA A 10 3.08 -6.94 9.86
CA ALA A 10 4.35 -6.78 10.56
C ALA A 10 5.55 -6.99 9.62
N ASP A 11 5.37 -7.78 8.54
CA ASP A 11 6.30 -7.85 7.42
C ASP A 11 6.08 -6.63 6.48
N PRO A 12 7.09 -5.77 6.29
CA PRO A 12 6.99 -4.62 5.40
C PRO A 12 6.65 -4.98 3.96
N GLU A 13 7.09 -6.13 3.44
CA GLU A 13 6.76 -6.52 2.06
C GLU A 13 5.28 -6.91 1.95
N ALA A 14 4.77 -7.70 2.90
CA ALA A 14 3.35 -8.03 2.97
C ALA A 14 2.46 -6.77 3.09
N ALA A 15 2.87 -5.80 3.92
CA ALA A 15 2.21 -4.51 4.01
C ALA A 15 2.27 -3.76 2.66
N ALA A 16 3.44 -3.68 2.02
CA ALA A 16 3.63 -3.00 0.74
C ALA A 16 2.76 -3.57 -0.39
N ARG A 17 2.69 -4.90 -0.53
CA ARG A 17 1.83 -5.58 -1.51
C ARG A 17 0.37 -5.22 -1.29
N LYS A 18 -0.07 -5.20 -0.03
CA LYS A 18 -1.44 -4.80 0.28
C LYS A 18 -1.72 -3.33 -0.05
N LEU A 19 -0.76 -2.44 0.16
CA LEU A 19 -0.90 -1.03 -0.24
C LEU A 19 -1.01 -0.86 -1.75
N VAL A 20 -0.31 -1.68 -2.55
CA VAL A 20 -0.42 -1.72 -4.01
C VAL A 20 -1.83 -2.16 -4.42
N GLU A 21 -2.35 -3.23 -3.83
CA GLU A 21 -3.73 -3.67 -4.08
C GLU A 21 -4.75 -2.56 -3.75
N LEU A 22 -4.62 -1.93 -2.58
CA LEU A 22 -5.50 -0.83 -2.18
C LEU A 22 -5.39 0.36 -3.14
N ALA A 23 -4.17 0.72 -3.57
CA ALA A 23 -3.95 1.79 -4.53
C ALA A 23 -4.69 1.53 -5.86
N ALA A 24 -4.68 0.29 -6.35
CA ALA A 24 -5.37 -0.09 -7.58
C ALA A 24 -6.90 0.04 -7.49
N THR A 25 -7.47 0.04 -6.29
CA THR A 25 -8.92 0.24 -6.07
C THR A 25 -9.36 1.69 -5.97
N VAL A 26 -8.41 2.63 -5.85
CA VAL A 26 -8.72 4.05 -5.69
C VAL A 26 -8.60 4.77 -7.02
N GLU A 27 -9.66 5.44 -7.43
CA GLU A 27 -9.65 6.27 -8.63
C GLU A 27 -8.62 7.40 -8.50
N GLY A 28 -7.69 7.45 -9.46
CA GLY A 28 -6.70 8.50 -9.54
C GLY A 28 -7.31 9.85 -9.95
N VAL A 29 -6.74 10.93 -9.46
CA VAL A 29 -7.06 12.29 -9.89
C VAL A 29 -6.13 12.68 -11.06
N GLN A 30 -5.62 13.91 -11.05
CA GLN A 30 -4.72 14.43 -12.08
C GLN A 30 -3.46 13.55 -12.24
N ASP A 31 -3.22 13.10 -13.46
CA ASP A 31 -2.07 12.25 -13.83
C ASP A 31 -1.98 10.95 -12.99
N GLY A 32 -3.14 10.36 -12.64
CA GLY A 32 -3.19 9.09 -11.91
C GLY A 32 -2.71 9.17 -10.45
N ARG A 33 -2.55 10.37 -9.89
CA ARG A 33 -2.22 10.55 -8.47
C ARG A 33 -3.38 10.11 -7.60
N ILE A 34 -3.07 9.47 -6.49
CA ILE A 34 -4.03 8.95 -5.52
C ILE A 34 -3.78 9.65 -4.19
N TYR A 35 -4.83 10.16 -3.54
CA TYR A 35 -4.72 10.68 -2.18
C TYR A 35 -4.30 9.56 -1.22
N ILE A 36 -3.15 9.73 -0.57
CA ILE A 36 -2.57 8.70 0.30
C ILE A 36 -3.48 8.34 1.47
N GLU A 37 -4.29 9.31 1.92
CA GLU A 37 -5.25 9.12 3.00
C GLU A 37 -6.31 8.06 2.68
N ARG A 38 -6.66 7.88 1.39
CA ARG A 38 -7.67 6.90 0.97
C ARG A 38 -7.16 5.48 1.20
N ILE A 39 -5.90 5.23 0.83
CA ILE A 39 -5.22 3.95 1.05
C ILE A 39 -4.99 3.74 2.54
N ASN A 40 -4.54 4.77 3.26
CA ASN A 40 -4.32 4.71 4.71
C ASN A 40 -5.60 4.37 5.48
N ALA A 41 -6.71 5.02 5.15
CA ALA A 41 -8.00 4.78 5.78
C ALA A 41 -8.45 3.32 5.58
N SER A 42 -8.38 2.78 4.35
CA SER A 42 -8.70 1.38 4.10
C SER A 42 -7.78 0.43 4.86
N PHE A 43 -6.47 0.70 4.89
CA PHE A 43 -5.51 -0.12 5.61
C PHE A 43 -5.77 -0.17 7.13
N MET A 44 -6.04 0.98 7.75
CA MET A 44 -6.27 1.05 9.19
C MET A 44 -7.66 0.56 9.61
N PHE A 45 -8.71 1.05 8.94
CA PHE A 45 -10.07 0.82 9.41
C PHE A 45 -10.64 -0.52 8.96
N ASN A 46 -10.30 -0.98 7.74
CA ASN A 46 -10.82 -2.24 7.21
C ASN A 46 -9.89 -3.40 7.51
N LEU A 47 -8.57 -3.21 7.35
CA LEU A 47 -7.59 -4.28 7.53
C LEU A 47 -6.94 -4.32 8.91
N LYS A 48 -7.31 -3.38 9.80
CA LYS A 48 -6.80 -3.26 11.18
C LYS A 48 -5.27 -3.15 11.26
N GLY A 49 -4.63 -2.65 10.21
CA GLY A 49 -3.22 -2.32 10.22
C GLY A 49 -2.94 -1.07 11.07
N SER A 50 -1.72 -0.94 11.57
CA SER A 50 -1.26 0.20 12.36
C SER A 50 -0.51 1.23 11.51
N GLY A 51 -0.33 2.44 12.05
CA GLY A 51 0.43 3.50 11.38
C GLY A 51 1.89 3.12 11.13
N SER A 52 2.52 2.38 12.04
CA SER A 52 3.89 1.88 11.85
C SER A 52 3.99 0.87 10.72
N GLU A 53 3.02 -0.04 10.60
CA GLU A 53 2.96 -1.04 9.52
C GLU A 53 2.68 -0.36 8.17
N PHE A 54 1.77 0.63 8.14
CA PHE A 54 1.53 1.45 6.95
C PHE A 54 2.80 2.17 6.50
N GLY A 55 3.52 2.81 7.44
CA GLY A 55 4.75 3.53 7.15
C GLY A 55 5.86 2.61 6.62
N ALA A 56 6.03 1.44 7.24
CA ALA A 56 7.01 0.44 6.80
C ALA A 56 6.67 -0.12 5.41
N GLY A 57 5.41 -0.47 5.17
CA GLY A 57 4.94 -0.93 3.86
C GLY A 57 5.07 0.13 2.78
N LEU A 58 4.70 1.38 3.07
CA LEU A 58 4.82 2.48 2.10
C LEU A 58 6.28 2.73 1.73
N LYS A 59 7.18 2.75 2.73
CA LYS A 59 8.62 2.88 2.48
C LYS A 59 9.12 1.76 1.58
N HIS A 60 8.77 0.51 1.89
CA HIS A 60 9.17 -0.65 1.10
C HIS A 60 8.63 -0.56 -0.34
N ALA A 61 7.36 -0.19 -0.53
CA ALA A 61 6.77 -0.03 -1.87
C ALA A 61 7.47 1.05 -2.70
N ILE A 62 7.92 2.15 -2.08
CA ILE A 62 8.67 3.21 -2.74
C ILE A 62 10.08 2.72 -3.12
N GLU A 63 10.79 2.06 -2.21
CA GLU A 63 12.13 1.52 -2.45
C GLU A 63 12.16 0.48 -3.57
N ARG A 64 11.07 -0.29 -3.71
CA ARG A 64 10.89 -1.28 -4.79
C ARG A 64 10.40 -0.68 -6.11
N GLY A 65 10.05 0.60 -6.13
CA GLY A 65 9.46 1.23 -7.31
C GLY A 65 8.08 0.67 -7.65
N TRP A 66 7.27 0.28 -6.65
CA TRP A 66 5.88 -0.13 -6.84
C TRP A 66 4.90 1.03 -6.68
N LEU A 67 5.24 1.96 -5.78
CA LEU A 67 4.51 3.21 -5.59
C LEU A 67 5.47 4.38 -5.68
N TRP A 68 5.09 5.42 -6.41
CA TRP A 68 5.75 6.71 -6.32
C TRP A 68 5.04 7.58 -5.28
N LYS A 69 5.79 8.36 -4.50
CA LYS A 69 5.23 9.33 -3.53
C LYS A 69 5.58 10.74 -3.95
N HIS A 70 4.56 11.60 -4.06
CA HIS A 70 4.74 13.02 -4.35
C HIS A 70 5.45 13.72 -3.18
N GLU A 71 6.25 14.75 -3.47
CA GLU A 71 7.05 15.49 -2.47
C GLU A 71 6.21 16.13 -1.36
N SER A 72 4.97 16.54 -1.68
CA SER A 72 4.02 17.08 -0.70
C SER A 72 3.58 16.05 0.34
N GLY A 73 3.80 14.77 0.09
CA GLY A 73 3.34 13.66 0.92
C GLY A 73 1.85 13.35 0.84
N THR A 74 1.06 14.18 0.15
CA THR A 74 -0.40 14.03 -0.03
C THR A 74 -0.77 12.91 -0.99
N TYR A 75 0.10 12.65 -1.97
CA TYR A 75 -0.20 11.76 -3.08
C TYR A 75 0.78 10.62 -3.18
N VAL A 76 0.25 9.48 -3.61
CA VAL A 76 1.02 8.39 -4.21
C VAL A 76 0.53 8.15 -5.63
N LYS A 77 1.28 7.38 -6.43
CA LYS A 77 0.86 6.93 -7.75
C LYS A 77 1.29 5.47 -7.90
N LEU A 78 0.38 4.62 -8.39
CA LEU A 78 0.72 3.28 -8.82
C LEU A 78 1.58 3.38 -10.08
N ILE A 79 2.72 2.70 -10.11
CA ILE A 79 3.68 2.73 -11.23
C ILE A 79 3.87 1.33 -11.80
N PRO A 80 4.38 1.20 -13.05
CA PRO A 80 4.31 -0.08 -13.77
C PRO A 80 4.83 -1.32 -13.02
N PRO A 81 5.96 -1.27 -12.28
CA PRO A 81 6.39 -2.45 -11.51
C PRO A 81 5.41 -2.86 -10.40
N GLY A 82 4.61 -1.93 -9.88
CA GLY A 82 3.52 -2.23 -8.95
C GLY A 82 2.29 -2.81 -9.66
N GLU A 83 1.97 -2.34 -10.87
CA GLU A 83 0.91 -2.91 -11.70
C GLU A 83 1.20 -4.37 -12.08
N ASP A 84 2.47 -4.67 -12.38
CA ASP A 84 2.93 -6.04 -12.70
C ASP A 84 2.71 -7.03 -11.54
N LEU A 85 2.66 -6.56 -10.30
CA LEU A 85 2.32 -7.42 -9.15
C LEU A 85 0.86 -7.88 -9.15
N LEU A 86 -0.03 -7.08 -9.75
CA LEU A 86 -1.46 -7.36 -9.81
C LEU A 86 -1.78 -8.36 -10.94
N THR A 87 -1.03 -8.30 -12.03
CA THR A 87 -1.22 -9.18 -13.20
C THR A 87 -0.59 -10.56 -13.01
N ASN A 88 0.46 -10.67 -12.20
CA ASN A 88 1.11 -11.96 -11.88
C ASN A 88 0.39 -12.81 -10.82
N SER A 89 -0.81 -12.40 -10.38
CA SER A 89 -1.62 -13.14 -9.40
C SER A 89 -2.62 -14.13 -10.04
N THR A 90 -2.59 -14.29 -11.38
CA THR A 90 -3.49 -15.20 -12.13
C THR A 90 -2.78 -16.37 -12.83
N ALA A 91 -1.67 -16.86 -12.30
CA ALA A 91 -0.99 -18.07 -12.81
C ALA A 91 -1.07 -19.23 -11.81
#